data_AF-A0A661CAP6-F1
#
_entry.id   AF-A0A661CAP6-F1
#
_cell.length_a   1.000
_cell.length_b   1.000
_cell.length_c   1.000
_cell.angle_alpha   90.00
_cell.angle_beta   90.00
_cell.angle_gamma   90.00
#
_symmetry.space_group_name_H-M   'P 1'
#
loop_
_entity.id
_entity.type
_entity.pdbx_description
1 polymer ?
#
loop_
_entity_poly.entity_id
_entity_poly.type
_entity_poly.pdbx_seq_one_letter_code
_entity_poly.pdbx_strand_id
1 'polypeptide(L)'
;MEFYLRVEAVNLSYFIFDTTDICTVRGGGLLLLSAIHKIENNFKQLKAISTGASAGLFTFTATALENAKALQQQIVEFLSQDKALKQATFVIDTLPVGNNFNEDKEKLIALNRWQQMQSPTVVFPSSHYKQQFARPICSRDQIRPASKTGEKNEIISESVYQRYQYGRKQKQAFYRQQTGLKDLPRFVNDLSLKRVRFFCYPILSWRVLLMETFSIPQKLSTLFAHQ
;
A
#
# COMPACT_ATOMS: atom_id res chain seq x y z
N MET A 1 23.31 21.57 -21.25
CA MET A 1 24.03 20.40 -20.73
C MET A 1 23.01 19.31 -20.43
N GLU A 2 23.39 18.05 -20.60
CA GLU A 2 22.52 16.90 -20.30
C GLU A 2 22.81 16.38 -18.89
N PHE A 3 21.76 15.93 -18.20
CA PHE A 3 21.82 15.44 -16.83
C PHE A 3 21.03 14.14 -16.71
N TYR A 4 21.55 13.23 -15.90
CA TYR A 4 20.81 12.09 -15.37
C TYR A 4 20.09 12.47 -14.07
N LEU A 5 18.88 11.98 -13.91
CA LEU A 5 18.08 12.12 -12.69
C LEU A 5 17.60 10.73 -12.26
N ARG A 6 17.91 10.35 -11.03
CA ARG A 6 17.44 9.08 -10.45
C ARG A 6 16.48 9.37 -9.30
N VAL A 7 15.31 8.75 -9.37
CA VAL A 7 14.31 8.71 -8.29
C VAL A 7 14.21 7.27 -7.80
N GLU A 8 14.28 7.06 -6.50
CA GLU A 8 14.08 5.75 -5.90
C GLU A 8 13.26 5.87 -4.62
N ALA A 9 12.18 5.08 -4.51
CA ALA A 9 11.51 4.92 -3.23
C ALA A 9 12.32 3.96 -2.35
N VAL A 10 12.57 4.37 -1.12
CA VAL A 10 13.34 3.62 -0.12
C VAL A 10 12.46 3.28 1.09
N ASN A 11 12.92 2.38 1.96
CA ASN A 11 12.19 1.94 3.16
C ASN A 11 10.79 1.36 2.84
N LEU A 12 10.68 0.68 1.70
CA LEU A 12 9.41 0.15 1.17
C LEU A 12 8.64 -0.70 2.18
N SER A 13 9.34 -1.50 2.99
CA SER A 13 8.73 -2.39 3.97
C SER A 13 7.86 -1.63 4.98
N TYR A 14 8.29 -0.44 5.42
CA TYR A 14 7.53 0.40 6.35
C TYR A 14 6.35 1.12 5.68
N PHE A 15 6.36 1.25 4.36
CA PHE A 15 5.24 1.85 3.62
C PHE A 15 4.25 0.81 3.06
N ILE A 16 4.66 -0.45 2.89
CA ILE A 16 3.83 -1.51 2.29
C ILE A 16 3.34 -2.48 3.35
N PHE A 17 4.21 -2.93 4.25
CA PHE A 17 3.97 -4.04 5.18
C PHE A 17 3.80 -3.59 6.64
N ASP A 18 3.48 -2.32 6.87
CA ASP A 18 3.13 -1.78 8.20
C ASP A 18 1.70 -2.16 8.66
N THR A 19 1.03 -3.05 7.94
CA THR A 19 -0.35 -3.49 8.21
C THR A 19 -0.57 -4.89 7.67
N THR A 20 -1.49 -5.63 8.28
CA THR A 20 -1.92 -6.96 7.82
C THR A 20 -3.05 -6.90 6.79
N ASP A 21 -3.57 -5.71 6.49
CA ASP A 21 -4.66 -5.54 5.54
C ASP A 21 -4.16 -5.58 4.08
N ILE A 22 -4.55 -6.62 3.36
CA ILE A 22 -4.15 -6.89 1.97
C ILE A 22 -4.48 -5.74 1.04
N CYS A 23 -5.59 -5.03 1.27
CA CYS A 23 -5.97 -3.90 0.42
C CYS A 23 -5.05 -2.70 0.61
N THR A 24 -4.65 -2.42 1.86
CA THR A 24 -3.63 -1.41 2.13
C THR A 24 -2.25 -1.82 1.60
N VAL A 25 -1.83 -3.08 1.78
CA VAL A 25 -0.57 -3.62 1.23
C VAL A 25 -0.51 -3.46 -0.29
N ARG A 26 -1.55 -3.91 -1.01
CA ARG A 26 -1.66 -3.75 -2.46
C ARG A 26 -1.62 -2.28 -2.86
N GLY A 27 -2.37 -1.44 -2.15
CA GLY A 27 -2.43 -0.01 -2.40
C GLY A 27 -1.08 0.67 -2.26
N GLY A 28 -0.33 0.35 -1.21
CA GLY A 28 1.02 0.86 -0.99
C GLY A 28 1.97 0.50 -2.13
N GLY A 29 2.03 -0.77 -2.51
CA GLY A 29 2.88 -1.23 -3.61
C GLY A 29 2.54 -0.57 -4.96
N LEU A 30 1.26 -0.52 -5.31
CA LEU A 30 0.82 0.10 -6.56
C LEU A 30 0.98 1.62 -6.56
N LEU A 31 0.86 2.29 -5.42
CA LEU A 31 1.11 3.73 -5.31
C LEU A 31 2.56 4.06 -5.65
N LEU A 32 3.50 3.29 -5.08
CA LEU A 32 4.94 3.47 -5.34
C LEU A 32 5.29 3.20 -6.81
N LEU A 33 4.71 2.16 -7.41
CA LEU A 33 4.84 1.90 -8.84
C LEU A 33 4.29 3.06 -9.68
N SER A 34 3.12 3.58 -9.31
CA SER A 34 2.50 4.71 -10.01
C SER A 34 3.25 6.02 -9.81
N ALA A 35 4.07 6.17 -8.77
CA ALA A 35 4.79 7.40 -8.46
C ALA A 35 5.74 7.80 -9.60
N ILE A 36 6.47 6.83 -10.14
CA ILE A 36 7.39 7.07 -11.27
C ILE A 36 6.62 7.52 -12.51
N HIS A 37 5.49 6.89 -12.82
CA HIS A 37 4.61 7.32 -13.92
C HIS A 37 3.97 8.69 -13.66
N LYS A 38 3.67 9.06 -12.42
CA LYS A 38 3.20 10.41 -12.08
C LYS A 38 4.29 11.44 -12.37
N ILE A 39 5.54 11.16 -12.02
CA ILE A 39 6.67 12.05 -12.30
C ILE A 39 6.82 12.23 -13.81
N GLU A 40 6.89 11.14 -14.57
CA GLU A 40 6.97 11.18 -16.04
C GLU A 40 5.81 11.97 -16.68
N ASN A 41 4.60 11.83 -16.14
CA ASN A 41 3.43 12.53 -16.64
C ASN A 41 3.42 14.03 -16.32
N ASN A 42 3.91 14.44 -15.15
CA ASN A 42 3.91 15.84 -14.73
C ASN A 42 5.13 16.62 -15.24
N PHE A 43 6.28 15.95 -15.44
CA PHE A 43 7.52 16.58 -15.83
C PHE A 43 7.91 16.15 -17.25
N LYS A 44 7.29 16.79 -18.25
CA LYS A 44 7.46 16.45 -19.69
C LYS A 44 8.88 16.65 -20.23
N GLN A 45 9.70 17.43 -19.54
CA GLN A 45 11.11 17.60 -19.85
C GLN A 45 12.00 16.40 -19.47
N LEU A 46 11.47 15.45 -18.69
CA LEU A 46 12.16 14.21 -18.35
C LEU A 46 11.90 13.16 -19.43
N LYS A 47 12.98 12.59 -19.96
CA LYS A 47 12.92 11.42 -20.84
C LYS A 47 13.34 10.19 -20.04
N ALA A 48 12.43 9.23 -19.90
CA ALA A 48 12.72 7.97 -19.22
C ALA A 48 13.80 7.16 -19.97
N ILE A 49 14.86 6.77 -19.25
CA ILE A 49 15.84 5.78 -19.72
C ILE A 49 15.42 4.40 -19.26
N SER A 50 15.09 4.27 -17.98
CA SER A 50 14.67 3.03 -17.36
C SER A 50 13.67 3.34 -16.26
N THR A 51 12.52 2.70 -16.30
CA THR A 51 11.52 2.72 -15.23
C THR A 51 11.27 1.30 -14.77
N GLY A 52 11.24 1.08 -13.46
CA GLY A 52 11.06 -0.26 -12.92
C GLY A 52 10.70 -0.24 -11.45
N ALA A 53 9.65 -1.00 -11.11
CA ALA A 53 9.13 -1.11 -9.75
C ALA A 53 8.95 0.27 -9.10
N SER A 54 9.80 0.63 -8.14
CA SER A 54 9.75 1.89 -7.38
C SER A 54 10.91 2.83 -7.68
N ALA A 55 11.60 2.65 -8.80
CA ALA A 55 12.71 3.49 -9.24
C ALA A 55 12.56 3.94 -10.70
N GLY A 56 13.05 5.14 -10.98
CA GLY A 56 13.11 5.72 -12.32
C GLY A 56 14.45 6.39 -12.56
N LEU A 57 15.03 6.13 -13.74
CA LEU A 57 16.20 6.83 -14.26
C LEU A 57 15.76 7.61 -15.49
N PHE A 58 16.02 8.92 -15.46
CA PHE A 58 15.61 9.87 -16.48
C PHE A 58 16.83 10.64 -17.00
N THR A 59 16.74 11.12 -18.24
CA THR A 59 17.62 12.17 -18.77
C THR A 59 16.82 13.45 -19.01
N PHE A 60 17.48 14.59 -18.83
CA PHE A 60 16.92 15.91 -19.16
C PHE A 60 18.03 16.91 -19.46
N THR A 61 17.66 18.00 -20.13
CA THR A 61 18.60 19.10 -20.46
C THR A 61 18.38 20.29 -19.54
N ALA A 62 19.46 20.84 -19.00
CA ALA A 62 19.46 22.09 -18.26
C ALA A 62 20.62 23.00 -18.69
N THR A 63 20.45 24.31 -18.53
CA THR A 63 21.47 25.31 -18.89
C THR A 63 22.60 25.39 -17.88
N ALA A 64 22.31 25.14 -16.59
CA ALA A 64 23.26 25.18 -15.50
C ALA A 64 22.93 24.12 -14.43
N LEU A 65 23.91 23.79 -13.58
CA LEU A 65 23.76 22.83 -12.48
C LEU A 65 22.65 23.26 -11.49
N GLU A 66 22.51 24.55 -11.24
CA GLU A 66 21.49 25.07 -10.32
C GLU A 66 20.06 24.83 -10.85
N ASN A 67 19.86 24.84 -12.16
CA ASN A 67 18.57 24.50 -12.76
C ASN A 67 18.25 23.00 -12.65
N ALA A 68 19.28 22.14 -12.67
CA ALA A 68 19.12 20.71 -12.41
C ALA A 68 18.69 20.44 -10.96
N LYS A 69 19.31 21.13 -9.99
CA LYS A 69 18.91 21.08 -8.58
C LYS A 69 17.52 21.65 -8.34
N ALA A 70 17.15 22.73 -9.02
CA ALA A 70 15.81 23.30 -8.93
C ALA A 70 14.74 22.29 -9.39
N LEU A 71 15.00 21.56 -10.47
CA LEU A 71 14.10 20.49 -10.93
C LEU A 71 14.02 19.33 -9.93
N GLN A 72 15.16 18.89 -9.40
CA GLN A 72 15.20 17.90 -8.32
C GLN A 72 14.30 18.32 -7.15
N GLN A 73 14.43 19.56 -6.69
CA GLN A 73 13.64 20.12 -5.59
C GLN A 73 12.14 20.19 -5.93
N GLN A 74 11.77 20.56 -7.16
CA GLN A 74 10.38 20.53 -7.62
C GLN A 74 9.77 19.12 -7.56
N ILE A 75 10.54 18.09 -7.90
CA ILE A 75 10.07 16.70 -7.81
C ILE A 75 9.92 16.27 -6.35
N VAL A 76 10.86 16.65 -5.48
CA VAL A 76 10.75 16.42 -4.03
C VAL A 76 9.47 17.05 -3.48
N GLU A 77 9.21 18.31 -3.82
CA GLU A 77 8.01 19.04 -3.41
C GLU A 77 6.74 18.37 -3.93
N PHE A 78 6.71 18.01 -5.21
CA PHE A 78 5.61 17.30 -5.84
C PHE A 78 5.25 16.01 -5.09
N LEU A 79 6.24 15.19 -4.74
CA LEU A 79 6.02 13.93 -4.00
C LEU A 79 5.60 14.18 -2.55
N SER A 80 6.17 15.19 -1.89
CA SER A 80 5.83 15.54 -0.50
C SER A 80 4.42 16.09 -0.34
N GLN A 81 3.87 16.72 -1.38
CA GLN A 81 2.51 17.28 -1.39
C GLN A 81 1.45 16.24 -1.80
N ASP A 82 1.83 15.13 -2.43
CA ASP A 82 0.89 14.08 -2.84
C ASP A 82 0.26 13.43 -1.60
N LYS A 83 -1.07 13.47 -1.52
CA LYS A 83 -1.84 13.00 -0.36
C LYS A 83 -1.56 11.53 0.00
N ALA A 84 -1.27 10.70 -0.99
CA ALA A 84 -1.04 9.27 -0.84
C ALA A 84 0.45 8.90 -0.72
N LEU A 85 1.36 9.71 -1.28
CA LEU A 85 2.79 9.45 -1.28
C LEU A 85 3.58 10.26 -0.24
N LYS A 86 2.99 11.27 0.41
CA LYS A 86 3.69 12.10 1.41
C LYS A 86 4.30 11.35 2.60
N GLN A 87 3.85 10.12 2.87
CA GLN A 87 4.44 9.26 3.91
C GLN A 87 5.38 8.18 3.34
N ALA A 88 5.55 8.12 2.02
CA ALA A 88 6.59 7.32 1.40
C ALA A 88 7.90 8.11 1.38
N THR A 89 9.02 7.40 1.49
CA THR A 89 10.35 8.00 1.47
C THR A 89 10.94 7.83 0.07
N PHE A 90 11.40 8.92 -0.51
CA PHE A 90 12.08 8.93 -1.80
C PHE A 90 13.46 9.57 -1.64
N VAL A 91 14.43 9.02 -2.38
CA VAL A 91 15.73 9.63 -2.62
C VAL A 91 15.77 10.06 -4.08
N ILE A 92 16.27 11.26 -4.32
CA ILE A 92 16.28 11.89 -5.64
C ILE A 92 17.60 12.60 -5.78
N ASP A 93 18.37 12.25 -6.80
CA ASP A 93 19.66 12.85 -7.09
C ASP A 93 19.82 13.12 -8.59
N THR A 94 20.66 14.09 -8.91
CA THR A 94 21.01 14.47 -10.28
C THR A 94 22.51 14.44 -10.48
N LEU A 95 22.94 14.07 -11.69
CA LEU A 95 24.35 13.99 -12.08
C LEU A 95 24.50 14.49 -13.53
N PRO A 96 25.48 15.36 -13.84
CA PRO A 96 25.80 15.68 -15.24
C PRO A 96 26.17 14.42 -16.01
N VAL A 97 25.76 14.32 -17.27
CA VAL A 97 26.13 13.19 -18.13
C VAL A 97 27.64 13.22 -18.39
N GLY A 98 28.34 12.14 -18.07
CA GLY A 98 29.75 11.93 -18.35
C GLY A 98 29.98 11.02 -19.56
N ASN A 99 31.20 10.50 -19.66
CA ASN A 99 31.62 9.68 -20.81
C ASN A 99 31.23 8.19 -20.69
N ASN A 100 30.94 7.71 -19.48
CA ASN A 100 30.65 6.30 -19.22
C ASN A 100 29.35 6.15 -18.43
N PHE A 101 28.31 5.68 -19.11
CA PHE A 101 26.98 5.48 -18.53
C PHE A 101 26.98 4.56 -17.30
N ASN A 102 27.79 3.49 -17.31
CA ASN A 102 27.80 2.55 -16.18
C ASN A 102 28.40 3.19 -14.93
N GLU A 103 29.49 3.94 -15.07
CA GLU A 103 30.09 4.68 -13.96
C GLU A 103 29.13 5.74 -13.41
N ASP A 104 28.46 6.48 -14.29
CA ASP A 104 27.54 7.54 -13.88
C ASP A 104 26.28 6.98 -13.20
N LYS A 105 25.79 5.83 -13.66
CA LYS A 105 24.71 5.09 -13.01
C LYS A 105 25.11 4.64 -11.59
N GLU A 106 26.29 4.07 -11.43
CA GLU A 106 26.77 3.63 -10.10
C GLU A 106 27.01 4.82 -9.17
N LYS A 107 27.52 5.95 -9.69
CA LYS A 107 27.64 7.21 -8.92
C LYS A 107 26.27 7.69 -8.44
N LEU A 108 25.25 7.69 -9.30
CA LEU A 108 23.89 8.07 -8.90
C LEU A 108 23.33 7.15 -7.81
N ILE A 109 23.50 5.83 -7.96
CA ILE A 109 23.08 4.88 -6.92
C ILE A 109 23.80 5.17 -5.60
N ALA A 110 25.11 5.43 -5.63
CA ALA A 110 25.87 5.77 -4.44
C ALA A 110 25.38 7.08 -3.79
N LEU A 111 25.07 8.11 -4.58
CA LEU A 111 24.48 9.36 -4.09
C LEU A 111 23.13 9.11 -3.41
N ASN A 112 22.24 8.34 -4.03
CA ASN A 112 20.95 8.00 -3.45
C ASN A 112 21.08 7.23 -2.13
N ARG A 113 22.04 6.30 -2.03
CA ARG A 113 22.32 5.56 -0.77
C ARG A 113 22.91 6.46 0.29
N TRP A 114 23.78 7.39 -0.09
CA TRP A 114 24.31 8.40 0.80
C TRP A 114 23.20 9.29 1.37
N GLN A 115 22.31 9.80 0.51
CA GLN A 115 21.12 10.56 0.92
C GLN A 115 20.25 9.76 1.89
N GLN A 116 20.04 8.46 1.62
CA GLN A 116 19.28 7.56 2.50
C GLN A 116 19.92 7.46 3.89
N MET A 117 21.25 7.32 3.98
CA MET A 117 21.97 7.26 5.26
C MET A 117 21.91 8.57 6.05
N GLN A 118 21.79 9.70 5.35
CA GLN A 118 21.65 11.03 5.98
C GLN A 118 20.22 11.40 6.37
N SER A 119 19.24 10.54 6.07
CA SER A 119 17.81 10.83 6.25
C SER A 119 17.15 9.85 7.25
N PRO A 120 17.50 9.91 8.55
CA PRO A 120 16.86 9.06 9.54
C PRO A 120 15.35 9.35 9.55
N THR A 121 14.55 8.31 9.35
CA THR A 121 13.09 8.44 9.32
C THR A 121 12.56 8.38 10.75
N VAL A 122 12.38 9.53 11.38
CA VAL A 122 11.70 9.63 12.68
C VAL A 122 10.28 10.12 12.47
N VAL A 123 9.30 9.35 12.94
CA VAL A 123 7.90 9.76 12.91
C VAL A 123 7.66 10.71 14.09
N PHE A 124 7.88 12.01 13.86
CA PHE A 124 7.49 13.02 14.83
C PHE A 124 6.01 13.39 14.66
N PRO A 125 5.23 13.39 15.75
CA PRO A 125 3.92 14.02 15.75
C PRO A 125 4.09 15.52 15.42
N SER A 126 3.49 16.00 14.33
CA SER A 126 3.53 17.41 13.87
C SER A 126 3.15 18.45 14.93
N SER A 127 4.13 19.06 15.62
CA SER A 127 4.18 20.18 16.60
C SER A 127 2.92 20.95 17.10
N HIS A 128 1.77 20.92 16.44
CA HIS A 128 0.47 21.36 16.96
C HIS A 128 -0.11 20.43 18.07
N TYR A 129 0.74 19.68 18.78
CA TYR A 129 0.36 18.57 19.69
C TYR A 129 -0.02 18.97 21.11
N LYS A 130 -0.08 20.26 21.47
CA LYS A 130 -0.61 20.66 22.78
C LYS A 130 -2.07 20.21 23.01
N GLN A 131 -2.78 19.71 21.99
CA GLN A 131 -4.16 19.22 22.09
C GLN A 131 -4.38 17.78 21.55
N GLN A 132 -3.35 17.08 21.05
CA GLN A 132 -3.54 15.83 20.27
C GLN A 132 -3.18 14.50 20.99
N PHE A 133 -2.91 14.52 22.29
CA PHE A 133 -2.98 13.27 23.09
C PHE A 133 -4.38 12.63 23.11
N ALA A 134 -5.41 13.34 22.60
CA ALA A 134 -6.77 12.82 22.45
C ALA A 134 -6.98 11.96 21.19
N ARG A 135 -6.05 11.95 20.22
CA ARG A 135 -6.24 11.15 19.00
C ARG A 135 -5.76 9.72 19.24
N PRO A 136 -6.65 8.71 19.10
CA PRO A 136 -6.27 7.33 19.27
C PRO A 136 -5.27 6.90 18.20
N ILE A 137 -4.45 5.91 18.52
CA ILE A 137 -3.51 5.28 17.57
C ILE A 137 -4.32 4.59 16.47
N CYS A 138 -3.82 4.61 15.24
CA CYS A 138 -4.44 3.91 14.13
C CYS A 138 -4.59 2.41 14.43
N SER A 139 -5.81 1.92 14.29
CA SER A 139 -6.15 0.51 14.55
C SER A 139 -5.45 -0.50 13.63
N ARG A 140 -4.98 -0.07 12.44
CA ARG A 140 -4.33 -0.95 11.45
C ARG A 140 -2.81 -0.91 11.49
N ASP A 141 -2.21 0.28 11.45
CA ASP A 141 -0.74 0.41 11.45
C ASP A 141 -0.13 0.50 12.85
N GLN A 142 -0.94 0.76 13.89
CA GLN A 142 -0.53 0.83 15.30
C GLN A 142 0.63 1.80 15.60
N ILE A 143 0.97 2.69 14.67
CA ILE A 143 2.12 3.59 14.77
C ILE A 143 1.66 5.05 14.67
N ARG A 144 0.81 5.37 13.70
CA ARG A 144 0.44 6.75 13.38
C ARG A 144 -0.86 7.17 14.07
N PRO A 145 -1.04 8.47 14.36
CA PRO A 145 -2.31 8.99 14.87
C PRO A 145 -3.46 8.69 13.89
N ALA A 146 -4.59 8.24 14.42
CA ALA A 146 -5.81 8.10 13.63
C ALA A 146 -6.39 9.47 13.29
N SER A 147 -6.82 9.64 12.05
CA SER A 147 -7.41 10.88 11.54
C SER A 147 -8.62 10.67 10.63
N LYS A 148 -8.91 9.42 10.26
CA LYS A 148 -10.00 9.03 9.35
C LYS A 148 -10.78 7.87 9.92
N THR A 149 -12.03 7.77 9.49
CA THR A 149 -12.90 6.63 9.75
C THR A 149 -12.84 5.70 8.53
N GLY A 150 -12.38 4.48 8.74
CA GLY A 150 -12.38 3.38 7.79
C GLY A 150 -13.72 2.64 7.78
N GLU A 151 -13.69 1.41 7.27
CA GLU A 151 -14.86 0.54 7.29
C GLU A 151 -15.18 0.08 8.72
N LYS A 152 -16.46 -0.23 8.98
CA LYS A 152 -16.94 -0.67 10.31
C LYS A 152 -16.64 0.32 11.44
N ASN A 153 -16.58 1.61 11.11
CA ASN A 153 -16.25 2.70 12.04
C ASN A 153 -14.85 2.56 12.68
N GLU A 154 -13.93 1.83 12.05
CA GLU A 154 -12.53 1.75 12.49
C GLU A 154 -11.86 3.12 12.36
N ILE A 155 -11.15 3.54 13.39
CA ILE A 155 -10.31 4.74 13.36
C ILE A 155 -8.93 4.39 12.79
N ILE A 156 -8.57 5.03 11.68
CA ILE A 156 -7.34 4.75 10.94
C ILE A 156 -6.57 6.03 10.59
N SER A 157 -5.27 5.88 10.30
CA SER A 157 -4.42 6.98 9.86
C SER A 157 -4.79 7.39 8.43
N GLU A 158 -4.52 8.66 8.10
CA GLU A 158 -4.69 9.17 6.73
C GLU A 158 -3.96 8.30 5.71
N SER A 159 -2.72 7.89 6.00
CA SER A 159 -1.90 7.09 5.08
C SER A 159 -2.53 5.74 4.80
N VAL A 160 -2.99 5.03 5.84
CA VAL A 160 -3.69 3.75 5.69
C VAL A 160 -4.97 3.93 4.88
N TYR A 161 -5.74 4.98 5.15
CA TYR A 161 -6.98 5.28 4.41
C TYR A 161 -6.70 5.48 2.91
N GLN A 162 -5.71 6.31 2.56
CA GLN A 162 -5.38 6.58 1.15
C GLN A 162 -4.89 5.32 0.43
N ARG A 163 -3.97 4.56 1.04
CA ARG A 163 -3.48 3.29 0.50
C ARG A 163 -4.61 2.27 0.33
N TYR A 164 -5.47 2.12 1.34
CA TYR A 164 -6.63 1.23 1.28
C TYR A 164 -7.56 1.55 0.11
N GLN A 165 -7.99 2.81 0.00
CA GLN A 165 -8.88 3.26 -1.06
C GLN A 165 -8.27 3.06 -2.45
N TYR A 166 -6.98 3.37 -2.60
CA TYR A 166 -6.26 3.16 -3.85
C TYR A 166 -6.17 1.68 -4.21
N GLY A 167 -5.81 0.81 -3.27
CA GLY A 167 -5.72 -0.63 -3.48
C GLY A 167 -7.05 -1.27 -3.86
N ARG A 168 -8.16 -0.84 -3.25
CA ARG A 168 -9.52 -1.26 -3.63
C ARG A 168 -9.87 -0.82 -5.04
N LYS A 169 -9.65 0.46 -5.37
CA LYS A 169 -9.90 1.00 -6.72
C LYS A 169 -9.13 0.24 -7.80
N GLN A 170 -7.85 -0.03 -7.57
CA GLN A 170 -7.01 -0.74 -8.52
C GLN A 170 -7.43 -2.21 -8.70
N LYS A 171 -7.82 -2.89 -7.61
CA LYS A 171 -8.39 -4.23 -7.71
C LYS A 171 -9.66 -4.22 -8.58
N GLN A 172 -10.58 -3.29 -8.35
CA GLN A 172 -11.80 -3.20 -9.16
C GLN A 172 -11.48 -2.89 -10.63
N ALA A 173 -10.57 -1.95 -10.89
CA ALA A 173 -10.15 -1.61 -12.25
C ALA A 173 -9.58 -2.83 -12.98
N PHE A 174 -8.71 -3.60 -12.31
CA PHE A 174 -8.16 -4.84 -12.84
C PHE A 174 -9.25 -5.84 -13.23
N TYR A 175 -10.22 -6.13 -12.34
CA TYR A 175 -11.29 -7.07 -12.67
C TYR A 175 -12.20 -6.58 -13.79
N ARG A 176 -12.52 -5.28 -13.86
CA ARG A 176 -13.28 -4.73 -14.99
C ARG A 176 -12.54 -4.93 -16.30
N GLN A 177 -11.24 -4.67 -16.30
CA GLN A 177 -10.40 -4.85 -17.48
C GLN A 177 -10.33 -6.32 -17.94
N GLN A 178 -10.20 -7.27 -17.00
CA GLN A 178 -10.07 -8.69 -17.33
C GLN A 178 -11.39 -9.36 -17.71
N THR A 179 -12.50 -8.94 -17.10
CA THR A 179 -13.81 -9.60 -17.30
C THR A 179 -14.70 -8.89 -18.30
N GLY A 180 -14.45 -7.61 -18.60
CA GLY A 180 -15.33 -6.78 -19.42
C GLY A 180 -16.65 -6.40 -18.73
N LEU A 181 -16.87 -6.82 -17.48
CA LEU A 181 -18.09 -6.53 -16.74
C LEU A 181 -18.10 -5.05 -16.28
N LYS A 182 -19.20 -4.36 -16.56
CA LYS A 182 -19.43 -2.98 -16.07
C LYS A 182 -19.70 -2.98 -14.56
N ASP A 183 -20.53 -3.90 -14.11
CA ASP A 183 -20.92 -4.07 -12.70
C ASP A 183 -20.23 -5.29 -12.10
N LEU A 184 -19.29 -5.02 -11.18
CA LEU A 184 -18.57 -6.09 -10.49
C LEU A 184 -19.37 -6.61 -9.28
N PRO A 185 -19.43 -7.92 -9.05
CA PRO A 185 -20.09 -8.51 -7.89
C PRO A 185 -19.50 -8.02 -6.57
N ARG A 186 -20.34 -7.97 -5.51
CA ARG A 186 -19.93 -7.47 -4.18
C ARG A 186 -18.74 -8.20 -3.58
N PHE A 187 -18.58 -9.51 -3.81
CA PHE A 187 -17.47 -10.30 -3.27
C PHE A 187 -16.09 -9.89 -3.83
N VAL A 188 -16.07 -9.16 -4.96
CA VAL A 188 -14.84 -8.66 -5.57
C VAL A 188 -14.30 -7.46 -4.79
N ASN A 189 -15.13 -6.77 -3.99
CA ASN A 189 -14.73 -5.59 -3.22
C ASN A 189 -13.64 -5.89 -2.20
N ASP A 190 -13.78 -7.00 -1.47
CA ASP A 190 -12.79 -7.46 -0.51
C ASP A 190 -12.87 -8.97 -0.35
N LEU A 191 -11.71 -9.61 -0.25
CA LEU A 191 -11.63 -10.93 0.37
C LEU A 191 -11.80 -10.68 1.86
N SER A 192 -13.04 -10.44 2.28
CA SER A 192 -13.35 -10.54 3.69
C SER A 192 -13.11 -12.00 4.03
N LEU A 193 -11.91 -12.32 4.54
CA LEU A 193 -11.77 -13.44 5.45
C LEU A 193 -12.77 -13.12 6.55
N LYS A 194 -14.00 -13.62 6.41
CA LYS A 194 -14.81 -13.92 7.59
C LYS A 194 -13.83 -14.76 8.41
N ARG A 195 -13.35 -14.23 9.55
CA ARG A 195 -12.70 -15.06 10.54
C ARG A 195 -13.70 -16.18 10.79
N VAL A 196 -13.49 -17.33 10.16
CA VAL A 196 -14.14 -18.55 10.57
C VAL A 196 -13.55 -18.76 11.94
N ARG A 197 -14.27 -18.31 12.97
CA ARG A 197 -13.98 -18.70 14.34
C ARG A 197 -14.15 -20.21 14.31
N PHE A 198 -13.05 -20.94 14.18
CA PHE A 198 -13.01 -22.32 14.64
C PHE A 198 -13.31 -22.23 16.13
N PHE A 199 -14.57 -22.50 16.49
CA PHE A 199 -14.92 -22.85 17.85
C PHE A 199 -14.19 -24.16 18.13
N CYS A 200 -12.99 -24.05 18.67
CA CYS A 200 -12.32 -25.15 19.32
C CYS A 200 -13.12 -25.39 20.61
N TYR A 201 -14.12 -26.26 20.56
CA TYR A 201 -14.72 -26.80 21.77
C TYR A 201 -13.61 -27.59 22.49
N PRO A 202 -13.33 -27.30 23.77
CA PRO A 202 -12.36 -28.09 24.50
C PRO A 202 -12.92 -29.51 24.66
N ILE A 203 -12.17 -30.48 24.12
CA ILE A 203 -12.34 -31.89 24.43
C ILE A 203 -12.02 -32.05 25.92
N LEU A 204 -13.05 -32.16 26.75
CA LEU A 204 -12.93 -32.55 28.14
C LEU A 204 -13.97 -33.63 28.44
N SER A 205 -13.45 -34.76 28.92
CA SER A 205 -14.14 -35.87 29.60
C SER A 205 -14.78 -36.96 28.75
N TRP A 206 -13.98 -38.00 28.49
CA TRP A 206 -14.44 -39.40 28.41
C TRP A 206 -14.97 -39.88 29.79
N ARG A 207 -15.88 -40.86 29.77
CA ARG A 207 -16.72 -41.46 30.85
C ARG A 207 -18.09 -40.76 30.93
N VAL A 208 -19.24 -41.41 30.71
CA VAL A 208 -19.69 -42.76 31.03
C VAL A 208 -20.66 -43.27 29.96
N LEU A 209 -20.44 -44.51 29.54
CA LEU A 209 -21.36 -45.33 28.75
C LEU A 209 -22.38 -45.94 29.73
N LEU A 210 -23.69 -45.72 29.51
CA LEU A 210 -24.77 -46.70 29.70
C LEU A 210 -26.15 -46.07 29.49
N MET A 211 -26.89 -46.70 28.56
CA MET A 211 -28.34 -46.89 28.52
C MET A 211 -29.27 -45.72 28.89
N GLU A 212 -30.03 -45.22 27.89
CA GLU A 212 -31.50 -45.25 27.95
C GLU A 212 -32.13 -44.93 26.58
N THR A 213 -32.83 -45.94 26.05
CA THR A 213 -34.04 -45.90 25.21
C THR A 213 -34.10 -44.98 23.99
N PHE A 214 -33.96 -45.62 22.82
CA PHE A 214 -34.57 -45.23 21.55
C PHE A 214 -36.08 -44.99 21.72
N SER A 215 -36.55 -43.81 21.33
CA SER A 215 -37.97 -43.54 21.11
C SER A 215 -38.14 -42.98 19.70
N ILE A 216 -38.68 -43.81 18.81
CA ILE A 216 -39.00 -43.51 17.41
C ILE A 216 -40.36 -42.79 17.39
N PRO A 217 -40.50 -41.60 16.76
CA PRO A 217 -41.82 -41.04 16.54
C PRO A 217 -42.51 -41.73 15.36
N GLN A 218 -43.50 -42.57 15.68
CA GLN A 218 -44.54 -43.04 14.78
C GLN A 218 -45.37 -41.86 14.27
N LYS A 219 -45.38 -41.64 12.95
CA LYS A 219 -46.53 -41.10 12.20
C LYS A 219 -46.24 -41.16 10.70
N LEU A 220 -46.68 -42.25 10.07
CA LEU A 220 -47.05 -42.33 8.64
C LEU A 220 -47.58 -43.74 8.39
N SER A 221 -48.86 -43.94 8.68
CA SER A 221 -49.60 -45.13 8.27
C SER A 221 -51.04 -44.76 7.99
N THR A 222 -51.33 -44.44 6.73
CA THR A 222 -52.57 -44.83 6.05
C THR A 222 -52.32 -44.60 4.58
N LEU A 223 -52.03 -45.67 3.83
CA LEU A 223 -52.53 -45.90 2.48
C LEU A 223 -52.05 -47.28 1.99
N PHE A 224 -53.04 -48.12 1.68
CA PHE A 224 -53.00 -49.39 0.96
C PHE A 224 -52.78 -50.68 1.76
N ALA A 225 -53.92 -51.23 2.19
CA ALA A 225 -54.15 -52.65 2.44
C ALA A 225 -54.66 -53.36 1.16
N HIS A 226 -54.58 -54.69 1.18
CA HIS A 226 -54.99 -55.73 0.21
C HIS A 226 -53.95 -56.04 -0.88
N GLN A 227 -53.41 -57.27 -0.97
CA GLN A 227 -54.02 -58.58 -0.73
C GLN A 227 -53.23 -59.49 0.20
#